data_AF-A0A4T0BME0-F1
#
_entry.id   AF-A0A4T0BME0-F1
#
_cell.length_a   1.000
_cell.length_b   1.000
_cell.length_c   1.000
_cell.angle_alpha   90.00
_cell.angle_beta   90.00
_cell.angle_gamma   90.00
#
_symmetry.space_group_name_H-M   'P 1'
#
loop_
_entity.id
_entity.type
_entity.pdbx_description
1 polymer ?
#
loop_
_entity_poly.entity_id
_entity_poly.type
_entity_poly.pdbx_seq_one_letter_code
_entity_poly.pdbx_strand_id
1 'polypeptide(L)'
;SILESDKAQDYYATIYSAEIVNTLTNLLFVWLAFRGINNCIQNGHDQIFLVTFIGYLVVGTGSFLFHSTLKYPMQLVDELSMIYTTCLMFYATFSHKQSRSVRIFLALFLVALSIFITGYYHYLGDPVFHQNMYALLTAVVLFRSMYVMERDIRPNPKAREAARKSMGKQSLLSEQEQQRQDDRDRKILKTMWLMIAMGLSIFLGGFGIWTLDNVYCSRLRKWRHEVGLPWGIFLEGHGWWHLMTGTGAYFYIVWGVWLRHCLNGRQDEFKLVWPSVFTSLPSVVKINASEKKQN
;
A
#
# COMPACT_ATOMS: atom_id res chain seq x y z
N SER A 1 -35.64 -21.78 -8.24
CA SER A 1 -35.94 -21.08 -6.96
C SER A 1 -35.16 -19.76 -6.92
N ILE A 2 -35.48 -18.80 -6.03
CA ILE A 2 -34.74 -17.51 -5.93
C ILE A 2 -33.22 -17.76 -5.74
N LEU A 3 -32.84 -18.81 -5.02
CA LEU A 3 -31.45 -19.25 -4.84
C LEU A 3 -30.75 -19.70 -6.14
N GLU A 4 -31.49 -20.24 -7.12
CA GLU A 4 -30.94 -20.58 -8.43
C GLU A 4 -30.80 -19.34 -9.33
N SER A 5 -31.70 -18.35 -9.21
CA SER A 5 -31.55 -17.10 -9.97
C SER A 5 -30.39 -16.26 -9.44
N ASP A 6 -30.17 -16.23 -8.13
CA ASP A 6 -29.03 -15.51 -7.53
C ASP A 6 -27.70 -16.19 -7.93
N LYS A 7 -27.63 -17.52 -7.87
CA LYS A 7 -26.47 -18.25 -8.40
C LYS A 7 -26.24 -18.02 -9.89
N ALA A 8 -27.28 -17.95 -10.70
CA ALA A 8 -27.13 -17.70 -12.14
C ALA A 8 -26.63 -16.26 -12.43
N GLN A 9 -27.02 -15.28 -11.61
CA GLN A 9 -26.51 -13.92 -11.70
C GLN A 9 -25.05 -13.82 -11.26
N ASP A 10 -24.68 -14.55 -10.20
CA ASP A 10 -23.32 -14.50 -9.69
C ASP A 10 -22.36 -15.26 -10.60
N TYR A 11 -22.76 -16.41 -11.17
CA TYR A 11 -21.96 -17.23 -12.10
C TYR A 11 -22.29 -16.96 -13.58
N TYR A 12 -22.44 -15.68 -13.94
CA TYR A 12 -23.02 -15.26 -15.22
C TYR A 12 -22.19 -15.60 -16.46
N ALA A 13 -20.87 -15.73 -16.33
CA ALA A 13 -19.98 -16.02 -17.46
C ALA A 13 -19.53 -17.49 -17.52
N THR A 14 -19.39 -18.14 -16.37
CA THR A 14 -18.89 -19.52 -16.25
C THR A 14 -19.28 -20.15 -14.92
N ILE A 15 -19.44 -21.47 -14.89
CA ILE A 15 -19.74 -22.21 -13.66
C ILE A 15 -18.53 -22.34 -12.71
N TYR A 16 -17.33 -22.04 -13.19
CA TYR A 16 -16.07 -22.25 -12.44
C TYR A 16 -15.67 -21.07 -11.55
N SER A 17 -16.24 -19.90 -11.78
CA SER A 17 -15.96 -18.67 -11.03
C SER A 17 -17.24 -17.86 -11.01
N ALA A 18 -17.67 -17.46 -9.82
CA ALA A 18 -18.84 -16.60 -9.67
C ALA A 18 -18.57 -15.27 -10.37
N GLU A 19 -17.95 -14.32 -9.67
CA GLU A 19 -17.78 -12.98 -10.18
C GLU A 19 -16.49 -12.91 -11.01
N ILE A 20 -16.52 -13.39 -12.26
CA ILE A 20 -15.30 -13.58 -13.06
C ILE A 20 -14.47 -12.30 -13.22
N VAL A 21 -15.11 -11.14 -13.36
CA VAL A 21 -14.39 -9.85 -13.50
C VAL A 21 -13.75 -9.45 -12.17
N ASN A 22 -14.48 -9.54 -11.06
CA ASN A 22 -13.95 -9.27 -9.72
C ASN A 22 -12.82 -10.26 -9.36
N THR A 23 -12.93 -11.51 -9.80
CA THR A 23 -11.92 -12.54 -9.65
C THR A 23 -10.65 -12.18 -10.43
N LEU A 24 -10.76 -11.91 -11.74
CA LEU A 24 -9.60 -11.68 -12.60
C LEU A 24 -8.89 -10.35 -12.32
N THR A 25 -9.62 -9.33 -11.87
CA THR A 25 -9.03 -8.04 -11.48
C THR A 25 -8.04 -8.19 -10.31
N ASN A 26 -8.22 -9.19 -9.44
CA ASN A 26 -7.28 -9.52 -8.37
C ASN A 26 -5.93 -10.10 -8.85
N LEU A 27 -5.81 -10.54 -10.12
CA LEU A 27 -4.52 -10.95 -10.68
C LEU A 27 -3.52 -9.79 -10.70
N LEU A 28 -3.99 -8.53 -10.78
CA LEU A 28 -3.12 -7.37 -10.65
C LEU A 28 -2.45 -7.32 -9.27
N PHE A 29 -3.20 -7.52 -8.19
CA PHE A 29 -2.66 -7.58 -6.83
C PHE A 29 -1.56 -8.64 -6.73
N VAL A 30 -1.85 -9.85 -7.22
CA VAL A 30 -0.90 -10.97 -7.19
C VAL A 30 0.37 -10.64 -7.94
N TRP A 31 0.27 -10.07 -9.16
CA TRP A 31 1.41 -9.66 -9.95
C TRP A 31 2.24 -8.56 -9.26
N LEU A 32 1.59 -7.52 -8.72
CA LEU A 32 2.24 -6.44 -7.98
C LEU A 32 2.96 -6.96 -6.73
N ALA A 33 2.36 -7.94 -6.03
CA ALA A 33 2.96 -8.57 -4.87
C ALA A 33 4.25 -9.30 -5.22
N PHE A 34 4.22 -10.16 -6.25
CA PHE A 34 5.43 -10.86 -6.72
C PHE A 34 6.52 -9.88 -7.17
N ARG A 35 6.14 -8.82 -7.87
CA ARG A 35 7.07 -7.76 -8.26
C ARG A 35 7.71 -7.09 -7.04
N GLY A 36 6.93 -6.77 -6.01
CA GLY A 36 7.42 -6.18 -4.76
C GLY A 36 8.34 -7.12 -3.97
N ILE A 37 7.94 -8.39 -3.81
CA ILE A 37 8.75 -9.45 -3.18
C ILE A 37 10.11 -9.57 -3.88
N ASN A 38 10.10 -9.72 -5.20
CA ASN A 38 11.32 -9.85 -5.98
C ASN A 38 12.21 -8.60 -5.84
N ASN A 39 11.61 -7.40 -5.86
CA ASN A 39 12.36 -6.16 -5.65
C ASN A 39 13.01 -6.08 -4.25
N CYS A 40 12.29 -6.49 -3.20
CA CYS A 40 12.83 -6.57 -1.84
C CYS A 40 14.02 -7.51 -1.72
N ILE A 41 13.93 -8.70 -2.33
CA ILE A 41 15.00 -9.72 -2.31
C ILE A 41 16.22 -9.21 -3.09
N GLN A 42 16.01 -8.76 -4.34
CA GLN A 42 17.10 -8.33 -5.22
C GLN A 42 17.89 -7.13 -4.66
N ASN A 43 17.21 -6.20 -3.98
CA ASN A 43 17.83 -4.97 -3.49
C ASN A 43 18.16 -4.99 -1.98
N GLY A 44 17.90 -6.10 -1.30
CA GLY A 44 18.18 -6.28 0.12
C GLY A 44 17.47 -5.24 1.01
N HIS A 45 16.17 -5.04 0.79
CA HIS A 45 15.35 -4.15 1.61
C HIS A 45 15.06 -4.75 3.00
N ASP A 46 14.66 -3.90 3.96
CA ASP A 46 14.30 -4.36 5.31
C ASP A 46 13.25 -5.49 5.25
N GLN A 47 13.48 -6.55 6.04
CA GLN A 47 12.63 -7.76 6.05
C GLN A 47 11.15 -7.48 6.31
N ILE A 48 10.83 -6.42 7.07
CA ILE A 48 9.44 -6.05 7.33
C ILE A 48 8.66 -5.78 6.04
N PHE A 49 9.27 -5.17 5.02
CA PHE A 49 8.58 -4.89 3.75
C PHE A 49 8.43 -6.14 2.89
N LEU A 50 9.36 -7.09 2.97
CA LEU A 50 9.19 -8.40 2.35
C LEU A 50 7.96 -9.11 2.93
N VAL A 51 7.85 -9.15 4.26
CA VAL A 51 6.68 -9.71 4.96
C VAL A 51 5.40 -8.94 4.61
N THR A 52 5.45 -7.61 4.51
CA THR A 52 4.31 -6.81 4.05
C THR A 52 3.87 -7.17 2.63
N PHE A 53 4.79 -7.35 1.68
CA PHE A 53 4.41 -7.78 0.32
C PHE A 53 3.87 -9.21 0.28
N ILE A 54 4.30 -10.09 1.19
CA ILE A 54 3.67 -11.40 1.38
C ILE A 54 2.25 -11.24 1.93
N GLY A 55 2.03 -10.37 2.92
CA GLY A 55 0.67 -10.05 3.39
C GLY A 55 -0.22 -9.49 2.28
N TYR A 56 0.33 -8.60 1.46
CA TYR A 56 -0.33 -8.04 0.28
C TYR A 56 -0.64 -9.12 -0.80
N LEU A 57 0.23 -10.13 -0.95
CA LEU A 57 -0.08 -11.31 -1.77
C LEU A 57 -1.26 -12.09 -1.21
N VAL A 58 -1.31 -12.29 0.13
CA VAL A 58 -2.42 -12.98 0.79
C VAL A 58 -3.73 -12.23 0.55
N VAL A 59 -3.75 -10.90 0.64
CA VAL A 59 -4.93 -10.06 0.28
C VAL A 59 -5.41 -10.36 -1.14
N GLY A 60 -4.52 -10.24 -2.14
CA GLY A 60 -4.88 -10.49 -3.53
C GLY A 60 -5.39 -11.92 -3.79
N THR A 61 -4.73 -12.92 -3.20
CA THR A 61 -5.16 -14.33 -3.34
C THR A 61 -6.44 -14.63 -2.58
N GLY A 62 -6.63 -14.04 -1.40
CA GLY A 62 -7.85 -14.17 -0.59
C GLY A 62 -9.05 -13.61 -1.34
N SER A 63 -8.92 -12.39 -1.85
CA SER A 63 -9.95 -11.75 -2.67
C SER A 63 -10.25 -12.55 -3.95
N PHE A 64 -9.23 -13.01 -4.67
CA PHE A 64 -9.41 -13.89 -5.83
C PHE A 64 -10.25 -15.14 -5.49
N LEU A 65 -9.91 -15.83 -4.39
CA LEU A 65 -10.61 -17.04 -3.96
C LEU A 65 -12.02 -16.74 -3.45
N PHE A 66 -12.22 -15.61 -2.79
CA PHE A 66 -13.53 -15.15 -2.34
C PHE A 66 -14.44 -14.89 -3.54
N HIS A 67 -14.06 -14.02 -4.48
CA HIS A 67 -14.89 -13.71 -5.65
C HIS A 67 -15.10 -14.90 -6.60
N SER A 68 -14.20 -15.88 -6.58
CA SER A 68 -14.40 -17.13 -7.32
C SER A 68 -15.47 -18.03 -6.70
N THR A 69 -15.65 -17.99 -5.37
CA THR A 69 -16.43 -19.00 -4.63
C THR A 69 -17.62 -18.46 -3.85
N LEU A 70 -17.59 -17.18 -3.47
CA LEU A 70 -18.50 -16.49 -2.56
C LEU A 70 -18.70 -17.20 -1.22
N LYS A 71 -17.64 -17.88 -0.73
CA LYS A 71 -17.67 -18.64 0.52
C LYS A 71 -17.16 -17.82 1.70
N TYR A 72 -17.90 -17.85 2.80
CA TYR A 72 -17.59 -17.12 4.03
C TYR A 72 -16.14 -17.30 4.55
N PRO A 73 -15.53 -18.51 4.56
CA PRO A 73 -14.13 -18.63 4.96
C PRO A 73 -13.15 -17.85 4.09
N MET A 74 -13.41 -17.75 2.78
CA MET A 74 -12.57 -16.96 1.87
C MET A 74 -12.83 -15.46 2.01
N GLN A 75 -14.07 -15.07 2.34
CA GLN A 75 -14.40 -13.69 2.71
C GLN A 75 -13.56 -13.23 3.91
N LEU A 76 -13.48 -14.08 4.94
CA LEU A 76 -12.64 -13.79 6.11
C LEU A 76 -11.16 -13.64 5.73
N VAL A 77 -10.63 -14.48 4.83
CA VAL A 77 -9.24 -14.35 4.36
C VAL A 77 -9.05 -13.04 3.61
N ASP A 78 -9.95 -12.68 2.71
CA ASP A 78 -9.91 -11.42 1.96
C ASP A 78 -9.89 -10.22 2.92
N GLU A 79 -10.94 -10.05 3.72
CA GLU A 79 -11.12 -8.88 4.56
C GLU A 79 -10.08 -8.82 5.70
N LEU A 80 -9.86 -9.91 6.44
CA LEU A 80 -8.96 -9.86 7.61
C LEU A 80 -7.49 -9.73 7.22
N SER A 81 -7.07 -10.26 6.06
CA SER A 81 -5.69 -10.10 5.59
C SER A 81 -5.34 -8.64 5.30
N MET A 82 -6.33 -7.80 4.96
CA MET A 82 -6.13 -6.35 4.84
C MET A 82 -5.75 -5.73 6.19
N ILE A 83 -6.44 -6.09 7.27
CA ILE A 83 -6.13 -5.62 8.63
C ILE A 83 -4.72 -6.05 9.03
N TYR A 84 -4.38 -7.32 8.83
CA TYR A 84 -3.08 -7.86 9.21
C TYR A 84 -1.93 -7.17 8.45
N THR A 85 -2.13 -6.94 7.14
CA THR A 85 -1.15 -6.23 6.31
C THR A 85 -0.98 -4.77 6.76
N THR A 86 -2.06 -4.09 7.14
CA THR A 86 -1.99 -2.75 7.73
C THR A 86 -1.28 -2.76 9.08
N CYS A 87 -1.48 -3.78 9.92
CA CYS A 87 -0.73 -3.96 11.16
C CYS A 87 0.77 -4.14 10.91
N LEU A 88 1.19 -4.84 9.83
CA LEU A 88 2.60 -4.93 9.45
C LEU A 88 3.18 -3.55 9.10
N MET A 89 2.44 -2.72 8.36
CA MET A 89 2.85 -1.35 8.03
C MET A 89 2.86 -0.43 9.27
N PHE A 90 1.92 -0.63 10.19
CA PHE A 90 1.92 0.02 11.49
C PHE A 90 3.19 -0.33 12.27
N TYR A 91 3.51 -1.62 12.36
CA TYR A 91 4.74 -2.09 12.99
C TYR A 91 5.96 -1.48 12.30
N ALA A 92 6.05 -1.52 10.97
CA ALA A 92 7.15 -0.91 10.22
C ALA A 92 7.35 0.55 10.65
N THR A 93 6.29 1.34 10.67
CA THR A 93 6.35 2.78 10.97
C THR A 93 6.72 3.07 12.42
N PHE A 94 6.04 2.44 13.38
CA PHE A 94 6.18 2.78 14.80
C PHE A 94 7.35 2.06 15.49
N SER A 95 7.85 0.94 14.96
CA SER A 95 9.03 0.24 15.49
C SER A 95 10.36 0.91 15.11
N HIS A 96 10.36 1.78 14.10
CA HIS A 96 11.57 2.41 13.57
C HIS A 96 12.28 3.24 14.64
N LYS A 97 13.60 3.05 14.76
CA LYS A 97 14.47 3.69 15.78
C LYS A 97 14.01 3.52 17.24
N GLN A 98 13.10 2.58 17.52
CA GLN A 98 12.68 2.25 18.89
C GLN A 98 13.58 1.18 19.54
N SER A 99 13.56 1.13 20.87
CA SER A 99 14.26 0.11 21.67
C SER A 99 13.63 -1.29 21.48
N ARG A 100 14.40 -2.34 21.76
CA ARG A 100 13.94 -3.74 21.61
C ARG A 100 12.65 -4.01 22.41
N SER A 101 12.55 -3.50 23.63
CA SER A 101 11.38 -3.68 24.48
C SER A 101 10.12 -3.05 23.88
N VAL A 102 10.23 -1.82 23.34
CA VAL A 102 9.11 -1.14 22.67
C VAL A 102 8.68 -1.90 21.42
N ARG A 103 9.64 -2.42 20.63
CA ARG A 103 9.32 -3.24 19.45
C ARG A 103 8.58 -4.52 19.82
N ILE A 104 8.99 -5.22 20.88
CA ILE A 104 8.32 -6.44 21.34
C ILE A 104 6.91 -6.10 21.84
N PHE A 105 6.78 -5.07 22.68
CA PHE A 105 5.48 -4.61 23.18
C PHE A 105 4.53 -4.25 22.02
N LEU A 106 5.00 -3.48 21.04
CA LEU A 106 4.22 -3.10 19.87
C LEU A 106 3.80 -4.33 19.05
N ALA A 107 4.68 -5.30 18.85
CA ALA A 107 4.33 -6.54 18.15
C ALA A 107 3.22 -7.31 18.89
N LEU A 108 3.37 -7.50 20.21
CA LEU A 108 2.35 -8.17 21.03
C LEU A 108 1.02 -7.44 21.02
N PHE A 109 1.05 -6.09 21.11
CA PHE A 109 -0.15 -5.26 21.01
C PHE A 109 -0.85 -5.43 19.67
N LEU A 110 -0.12 -5.39 18.55
CA LEU A 110 -0.70 -5.53 17.21
C LEU A 110 -1.26 -6.93 16.95
N VAL A 111 -0.62 -7.97 17.51
CA VAL A 111 -1.15 -9.35 17.47
C VAL A 111 -2.45 -9.44 18.27
N ALA A 112 -2.47 -8.92 19.50
CA ALA A 112 -3.67 -8.89 20.33
C ALA A 112 -4.81 -8.10 19.67
N LEU A 113 -4.49 -6.95 19.06
CA LEU A 113 -5.44 -6.14 18.30
C LEU A 113 -5.99 -6.91 17.09
N SER A 114 -5.14 -7.62 16.35
CA SER A 114 -5.56 -8.43 15.19
C SER A 114 -6.49 -9.57 15.61
N ILE A 115 -6.17 -10.26 16.71
CA ILE A 115 -7.02 -11.32 17.27
C ILE A 115 -8.37 -10.75 17.73
N PHE A 116 -8.36 -9.60 18.42
CA PHE A 116 -9.57 -8.92 18.86
C PHE A 116 -10.46 -8.53 17.67
N ILE A 117 -9.92 -7.83 16.66
CA ILE A 117 -10.68 -7.42 15.47
C ILE A 117 -11.24 -8.65 14.75
N THR A 118 -10.45 -9.72 14.63
CA THR A 118 -10.89 -10.97 13.99
C THR A 118 -12.04 -11.62 14.75
N GLY A 119 -11.90 -11.82 16.05
CA GLY A 119 -12.92 -12.46 16.88
C GLY A 119 -14.21 -11.63 16.94
N TYR A 120 -14.07 -10.30 17.07
CA TYR A 120 -15.22 -9.40 17.13
C TYR A 120 -15.93 -9.27 15.77
N TYR A 121 -15.18 -9.20 14.67
CA TYR A 121 -15.74 -9.21 13.32
C TYR A 121 -16.49 -10.51 13.03
N HIS A 122 -15.89 -11.65 13.38
CA HIS A 122 -16.53 -12.96 13.23
C HIS A 122 -17.81 -13.09 14.07
N TYR A 123 -17.82 -12.51 15.28
CA TYR A 123 -18.99 -12.51 16.16
C TYR A 123 -20.12 -11.61 15.67
N LEU A 124 -19.79 -10.38 15.23
CA LEU A 124 -20.79 -9.41 14.75
C LEU A 124 -21.33 -9.77 13.36
N GLY A 125 -20.47 -10.24 12.46
CA GLY A 125 -20.82 -10.44 11.04
C GLY A 125 -21.12 -9.15 10.28
N ASP A 126 -20.78 -7.98 10.82
CA ASP A 126 -21.06 -6.68 10.22
C ASP A 126 -19.84 -6.11 9.47
N PRO A 127 -19.88 -6.02 8.12
CA PRO A 127 -18.77 -5.51 7.30
C PRO A 127 -18.41 -4.05 7.62
N VAL A 128 -19.33 -3.26 8.18
CA VAL A 128 -19.06 -1.86 8.55
C VAL A 128 -18.02 -1.76 9.67
N PHE A 129 -18.04 -2.71 10.63
CA PHE A 129 -17.02 -2.76 11.68
C PHE A 129 -15.62 -2.93 11.10
N HIS A 130 -15.45 -3.90 10.19
CA HIS A 130 -14.17 -4.13 9.51
C HIS A 130 -13.69 -2.90 8.76
N GLN A 131 -14.57 -2.28 7.96
CA GLN A 131 -14.26 -1.09 7.17
C GLN A 131 -13.77 0.06 8.04
N ASN A 132 -14.45 0.32 9.17
CA ASN A 132 -14.07 1.37 10.10
C ASN A 132 -12.71 1.09 10.76
N MET A 133 -12.46 -0.15 11.18
CA MET A 133 -11.16 -0.53 11.77
C MET A 133 -10.03 -0.38 10.75
N TYR A 134 -10.24 -0.86 9.52
CA TYR A 134 -9.28 -0.76 8.43
C TYR A 134 -8.97 0.71 8.08
N ALA A 135 -10.01 1.54 7.93
CA ALA A 135 -9.86 2.96 7.62
C ALA A 135 -9.11 3.71 8.73
N LEU A 136 -9.45 3.46 9.99
CA LEU A 136 -8.79 4.08 11.14
C LEU A 136 -7.31 3.70 11.22
N LEU A 137 -6.99 2.40 11.15
CA LEU A 137 -5.61 1.91 11.19
C LEU A 137 -4.78 2.49 10.04
N THR A 138 -5.34 2.49 8.83
CA THR A 138 -4.69 3.02 7.63
C THR A 138 -4.43 4.52 7.74
N ALA A 139 -5.41 5.29 8.23
CA ALA A 139 -5.25 6.73 8.45
C ALA A 139 -4.13 7.02 9.47
N VAL A 140 -4.14 6.34 10.62
CA VAL A 140 -3.13 6.55 11.67
C VAL A 140 -1.73 6.28 11.15
N VAL A 141 -1.50 5.14 10.47
CA VAL A 141 -0.17 4.80 9.97
C VAL A 141 0.27 5.75 8.84
N LEU A 142 -0.65 6.15 7.96
CA LEU A 142 -0.36 7.03 6.84
C LEU A 142 0.02 8.43 7.33
N PHE A 143 -0.81 9.06 8.17
CA PHE A 143 -0.53 10.39 8.71
C PHE A 143 0.73 10.40 9.57
N ARG A 144 0.96 9.35 10.37
CA ARG A 144 2.22 9.21 11.11
C ARG A 144 3.41 9.17 10.18
N SER A 145 3.34 8.39 9.11
CA SER A 145 4.43 8.24 8.14
C SER A 145 4.71 9.55 7.40
N MET A 146 3.65 10.29 7.00
CA MET A 146 3.78 11.63 6.40
C MET A 146 4.44 12.62 7.35
N TYR A 147 4.05 12.62 8.62
CA TYR A 147 4.66 13.47 9.64
C TYR A 147 6.14 13.14 9.82
N VAL A 148 6.51 11.87 9.91
CA VAL A 148 7.92 11.44 10.05
C VAL A 148 8.73 11.84 8.82
N MET A 149 8.18 11.60 7.63
CA MET A 149 8.79 12.02 6.36
C MET A 149 9.12 13.51 6.38
N GLU A 150 8.14 14.37 6.68
CA GLU A 150 8.34 15.81 6.67
C GLU A 150 9.28 16.29 7.76
N ARG A 151 9.14 15.76 8.97
CA ARG A 151 9.97 16.19 10.11
C ARG A 151 11.43 15.79 9.94
N ASP A 152 11.70 14.59 9.43
CA ASP A 152 13.04 14.00 9.46
C ASP A 152 13.82 14.18 8.15
N ILE A 153 13.15 14.38 7.00
CA ILE A 153 13.82 14.59 5.71
C ILE A 153 13.92 16.08 5.34
N ARG A 154 13.00 16.93 5.80
CA ARG A 154 13.04 18.36 5.42
C ARG A 154 14.29 19.05 5.96
N PRO A 155 15.09 19.70 5.10
CA PRO A 155 16.24 20.47 5.55
C PRO A 155 15.80 21.53 6.57
N ASN A 156 16.39 21.48 7.77
CA ASN A 156 16.06 22.39 8.87
C ASN A 156 17.14 23.48 9.00
N PRO A 157 16.83 24.75 8.69
CA PRO A 157 17.78 25.86 8.75
C PRO A 157 18.34 26.10 10.16
N LYS A 158 17.56 25.82 11.22
CA LYS A 158 18.00 26.02 12.61
C LYS A 158 18.99 24.96 13.05
N ALA A 159 18.74 23.70 12.68
CA ALA A 159 19.70 22.62 12.91
C ALA A 159 21.01 22.88 12.15
N ARG A 160 20.91 23.44 10.93
CA ARG A 160 22.05 23.89 10.13
C ARG A 160 22.86 24.99 10.83
N GLU A 161 22.20 26.00 11.38
CA GLU A 161 22.88 27.09 12.08
C GLU A 161 23.61 26.59 13.34
N ALA A 162 22.99 25.68 14.08
CA ALA A 162 23.62 25.04 15.24
C ALA A 162 24.86 24.20 14.83
N ALA A 163 24.75 23.40 13.77
CA ALA A 163 25.86 22.60 13.25
C ALA A 163 27.00 23.48 12.67
N ARG A 164 26.66 24.61 12.04
CA ARG A 164 27.65 25.58 11.54
C ARG A 164 28.41 26.25 12.68
N LYS A 165 27.72 26.58 13.78
CA LYS A 165 28.35 27.16 14.99
C LYS A 165 29.29 26.16 15.69
N SER A 166 29.03 24.86 15.59
CA SER A 166 29.91 23.84 16.18
C SER A 166 31.11 23.43 15.31
N MET A 167 31.03 23.58 13.97
CA MET A 167 32.09 23.12 13.05
C MET A 167 33.23 24.12 12.76
N GLY A 168 33.16 25.37 13.24
CA GLY A 168 34.23 26.35 13.02
C GLY A 168 34.53 26.62 11.52
N LYS A 169 35.78 26.96 11.19
CA LYS A 169 36.22 27.51 9.89
C LYS A 169 36.47 26.44 8.80
N GLN A 170 35.63 25.40 8.70
CA GLN A 170 35.76 24.34 7.69
C GLN A 170 34.94 24.72 6.43
N SER A 171 35.51 25.57 5.58
CA SER A 171 34.76 26.74 5.10
C SER A 171 34.17 26.72 3.69
N LEU A 172 34.27 25.67 2.87
CA LEU A 172 33.65 25.70 1.52
C LEU A 172 33.17 24.32 1.04
N LEU A 173 34.01 23.29 1.14
CA LEU A 173 33.65 21.91 0.74
C LEU A 173 32.50 21.34 1.60
N SER A 174 32.47 21.67 2.89
CA SER A 174 31.36 21.31 3.80
C SER A 174 30.06 22.03 3.43
N GLU A 175 30.14 23.30 3.01
CA GLU A 175 28.96 24.06 2.58
C GLU A 175 28.39 23.55 1.24
N GLN A 176 29.26 23.18 0.29
CA GLN A 176 28.86 22.59 -0.99
C GLN A 176 28.21 21.21 -0.82
N GLU A 177 28.79 20.33 -0.01
CA GLU A 177 28.20 19.02 0.27
C GLU A 177 26.87 19.15 1.02
N GLN A 178 26.78 20.08 1.97
CA GLN A 178 25.52 20.36 2.66
C GLN A 178 24.45 20.86 1.69
N GLN A 179 24.80 21.75 0.77
CA GLN A 179 23.88 22.23 -0.25
C GLN A 179 23.42 21.10 -1.19
N ARG A 180 24.34 20.21 -1.59
CA ARG A 180 24.01 19.01 -2.37
C ARG A 180 22.98 18.13 -1.64
N GLN A 181 23.17 17.91 -0.34
CA GLN A 181 22.25 17.12 0.49
C GLN A 181 20.89 17.80 0.63
N ASP A 182 20.85 19.11 0.89
CA ASP A 182 19.61 19.88 0.99
C ASP A 182 18.80 19.83 -0.32
N ASP A 183 19.46 19.99 -1.47
CA ASP A 183 18.82 19.93 -2.78
C ASP A 183 18.30 18.53 -3.10
N ARG A 184 19.07 17.49 -2.74
CA ARG A 184 18.65 16.10 -2.85
C ARG A 184 17.42 15.83 -1.98
N ASP A 185 17.44 16.21 -0.72
CA ASP A 185 16.37 15.91 0.23
C ASP A 185 15.08 16.67 -0.14
N ARG A 186 15.18 17.88 -0.69
CA ARG A 186 14.04 18.60 -1.30
C ARG A 186 13.46 17.87 -2.51
N LYS A 187 14.30 17.31 -3.39
CA LYS A 187 13.85 16.51 -4.55
C LYS A 187 13.16 15.22 -4.09
N ILE A 188 13.73 14.55 -3.09
CA ILE A 188 13.15 13.35 -2.46
C ILE A 188 11.76 13.68 -1.90
N LEU A 189 11.63 14.74 -1.09
CA LEU A 189 10.34 15.13 -0.51
C LEU A 189 9.28 15.45 -1.57
N LYS A 190 9.64 16.23 -2.61
CA LYS A 190 8.70 16.53 -3.72
C LYS A 190 8.21 15.25 -4.39
N THR A 191 9.12 14.30 -4.63
CA THR A 191 8.78 13.03 -5.27
C THR A 191 7.93 12.15 -4.35
N MET A 192 8.24 12.10 -3.06
CA MET A 192 7.45 11.36 -2.07
C MET A 192 6.02 11.92 -1.95
N TRP A 193 5.86 13.25 -1.95
CA TRP A 193 4.53 13.86 -1.98
C TRP A 193 3.76 13.54 -3.25
N LEU A 194 4.43 13.50 -4.40
CA LEU A 194 3.81 13.06 -5.65
C LEU A 194 3.36 11.60 -5.57
N MET A 195 4.18 10.70 -5.00
CA MET A 195 3.78 9.30 -4.79
C MET A 195 2.57 9.18 -3.87
N ILE A 196 2.56 9.95 -2.77
CA ILE A 196 1.42 10.00 -1.83
C ILE A 196 0.16 10.49 -2.55
N ALA A 197 0.25 11.61 -3.29
CA ALA A 197 -0.89 12.17 -4.01
C ALA A 197 -1.44 11.16 -5.01
N MET A 198 -0.59 10.58 -5.85
CA MET A 198 -1.01 9.56 -6.82
C MET A 198 -1.60 8.32 -6.15
N GLY A 199 -0.91 7.75 -5.17
CA GLY A 199 -1.36 6.56 -4.46
C GLY A 199 -2.69 6.76 -3.74
N LEU A 200 -2.86 7.89 -3.05
CA LEU A 200 -4.11 8.23 -2.36
C LEU A 200 -5.23 8.53 -3.32
N SER A 201 -4.98 9.29 -4.40
CA SER A 201 -6.02 9.58 -5.40
C SER A 201 -6.52 8.30 -6.06
N ILE A 202 -5.63 7.36 -6.39
CA ILE A 202 -6.02 6.06 -6.93
C ILE A 202 -6.81 5.28 -5.88
N PHE A 203 -6.32 5.17 -4.64
CA PHE A 203 -6.98 4.40 -3.59
C PHE A 203 -8.39 4.94 -3.25
N LEU A 204 -8.50 6.24 -3.01
CA LEU A 204 -9.76 6.91 -2.68
C LEU A 204 -10.71 6.97 -3.89
N GLY A 205 -10.18 7.09 -5.11
CA GLY A 205 -10.97 6.97 -6.33
C GLY A 205 -11.61 5.59 -6.44
N GLY A 206 -10.85 4.52 -6.17
CA GLY A 206 -11.38 3.17 -6.06
C GLY A 206 -12.48 3.09 -4.99
N PHE A 207 -12.22 3.62 -3.79
CA PHE A 207 -13.20 3.62 -2.69
C PHE A 207 -14.51 4.31 -3.06
N GLY A 208 -14.41 5.42 -3.77
CA GLY A 208 -15.56 6.14 -4.30
C GLY A 208 -16.36 5.28 -5.29
N ILE A 209 -15.69 4.63 -6.25
CA ILE A 209 -16.35 3.74 -7.21
C ILE A 209 -17.03 2.56 -6.51
N TRP A 210 -16.36 1.92 -5.56
CA TRP A 210 -16.93 0.84 -4.75
C TRP A 210 -18.16 1.29 -3.96
N THR A 211 -18.10 2.48 -3.37
CA THR A 211 -19.23 3.04 -2.63
C THR A 211 -20.43 3.29 -3.54
N LEU A 212 -20.19 3.82 -4.74
CA LEU A 212 -21.24 3.99 -5.76
C LEU A 212 -21.83 2.64 -6.20
N ASP A 213 -20.99 1.61 -6.35
CA ASP A 213 -21.41 0.25 -6.71
C ASP A 213 -22.35 -0.34 -5.64
N ASN A 214 -22.04 -0.13 -4.36
CA ASN A 214 -22.91 -0.56 -3.26
C ASN A 214 -24.24 0.21 -3.22
N VAL A 215 -24.21 1.53 -3.39
CA VAL A 215 -25.41 2.38 -3.31
C VAL A 215 -26.37 2.13 -4.49
N TYR A 216 -25.82 1.93 -5.70
CA TYR A 216 -26.60 1.76 -6.92
C TYR A 216 -26.62 0.31 -7.44
N CYS A 217 -26.34 -0.67 -6.58
CA CYS A 217 -26.15 -2.08 -6.92
C CYS A 217 -27.27 -2.65 -7.80
N SER A 218 -28.54 -2.44 -7.46
CA SER A 218 -29.67 -2.97 -8.24
C SER A 218 -29.72 -2.41 -9.67
N ARG A 219 -29.39 -1.13 -9.84
CA ARG A 219 -29.41 -0.44 -11.14
C ARG A 219 -28.20 -0.83 -11.99
N LEU A 220 -27.02 -0.88 -11.38
CA LEU A 220 -25.77 -1.26 -12.05
C LEU A 220 -25.76 -2.73 -12.46
N ARG A 221 -26.26 -3.64 -11.60
CA ARG A 221 -26.45 -5.06 -11.95
C ARG A 221 -27.37 -5.21 -13.15
N LYS A 222 -28.50 -4.49 -13.19
CA LYS A 222 -29.42 -4.55 -14.33
C LYS A 222 -28.76 -4.09 -15.63
N TRP A 223 -28.10 -2.92 -15.61
CA TRP A 223 -27.39 -2.41 -16.77
C TRP A 223 -26.27 -3.34 -17.25
N ARG A 224 -25.56 -3.99 -16.32
CA ARG A 224 -24.52 -4.96 -16.65
C ARG A 224 -25.08 -6.15 -17.44
N HIS A 225 -26.25 -6.66 -17.04
CA HIS A 225 -26.91 -7.76 -17.75
C HIS A 225 -27.45 -7.32 -19.12
N GLU A 226 -27.97 -6.09 -19.23
CA GLU A 226 -28.47 -5.54 -20.50
C GLU A 226 -27.33 -5.26 -21.49
N VAL A 227 -26.18 -4.77 -21.01
CA VAL A 227 -25.02 -4.44 -21.84
C VAL A 227 -24.23 -5.70 -22.24
N GLY A 228 -24.10 -6.67 -21.33
CA GLY A 228 -23.36 -7.91 -21.58
C GLY A 228 -21.84 -7.73 -21.75
N LEU A 229 -21.09 -8.83 -21.80
CA LEU A 229 -19.65 -8.80 -22.05
C LEU A 229 -19.34 -8.51 -23.54
N PRO A 230 -18.25 -7.79 -23.86
CA PRO A 230 -17.19 -7.31 -22.95
C PRO A 230 -17.48 -5.95 -22.29
N TRP A 231 -18.48 -5.19 -22.75
CA TRP A 231 -18.71 -3.81 -22.31
C TRP A 231 -19.24 -3.70 -20.87
N GLY A 232 -19.85 -4.76 -20.34
CA GLY A 232 -20.29 -4.86 -18.95
C GLY A 232 -19.16 -4.74 -17.93
N ILE A 233 -17.89 -4.96 -18.32
CA ILE A 233 -16.72 -4.78 -17.46
C ILE A 233 -16.62 -3.34 -16.92
N PHE A 234 -17.04 -2.33 -17.69
CA PHE A 234 -17.01 -0.93 -17.24
C PHE A 234 -18.03 -0.64 -16.13
N LEU A 235 -19.01 -1.53 -15.94
CA LEU A 235 -20.04 -1.44 -14.90
C LEU A 235 -19.73 -2.34 -13.69
N GLU A 236 -18.56 -2.99 -13.66
CA GLU A 236 -18.06 -3.79 -12.53
C GLU A 236 -17.29 -2.89 -11.57
N GLY A 237 -18.01 -2.05 -10.81
CA GLY A 237 -17.41 -1.08 -9.89
C GLY A 237 -16.50 -1.73 -8.86
N HIS A 238 -16.90 -2.87 -8.32
CA HIS A 238 -16.07 -3.70 -7.44
C HIS A 238 -14.76 -4.19 -8.09
N GLY A 239 -14.78 -4.54 -9.37
CA GLY A 239 -13.58 -4.91 -10.12
C GLY A 239 -12.60 -3.73 -10.28
N TRP A 240 -13.11 -2.52 -10.55
CA TRP A 240 -12.29 -1.30 -10.59
C TRP A 240 -11.69 -0.96 -9.23
N TRP A 241 -12.43 -1.22 -8.15
CA TRP A 241 -11.93 -1.09 -6.79
C TRP A 241 -10.70 -1.96 -6.54
N HIS A 242 -10.69 -3.22 -6.98
CA HIS A 242 -9.49 -4.06 -6.87
C HIS A 242 -8.30 -3.46 -7.61
N LEU A 243 -8.47 -3.06 -8.87
CA LEU A 243 -7.38 -2.51 -9.67
C LEU A 243 -6.78 -1.26 -9.04
N MET A 244 -7.65 -0.37 -8.55
CA MET A 244 -7.25 0.91 -7.98
C MET A 244 -6.65 0.75 -6.59
N THR A 245 -7.32 0.09 -5.65
CA THR A 245 -6.78 -0.08 -4.29
C THR A 245 -5.54 -0.93 -4.26
N GLY A 246 -5.46 -1.97 -5.10
CA GLY A 246 -4.24 -2.75 -5.27
C GLY A 246 -3.07 -1.87 -5.70
N THR A 247 -3.27 -1.05 -6.72
CA THR A 247 -2.24 -0.11 -7.18
C THR A 247 -1.89 0.92 -6.10
N GLY A 248 -2.89 1.52 -5.43
CA GLY A 248 -2.67 2.51 -4.36
C GLY A 248 -1.89 1.94 -3.17
N ALA A 249 -2.22 0.72 -2.75
CA ALA A 249 -1.51 0.02 -1.69
C ALA A 249 -0.07 -0.34 -2.11
N TYR A 250 0.16 -0.75 -3.36
CA TYR A 250 1.51 -0.96 -3.89
C TYR A 250 2.34 0.32 -3.83
N PHE A 251 1.78 1.46 -4.26
CA PHE A 251 2.43 2.77 -4.13
C PHE A 251 2.80 3.09 -2.68
N TYR A 252 1.89 2.83 -1.74
CA TYR A 252 2.12 3.06 -0.31
C TYR A 252 3.26 2.20 0.24
N ILE A 253 3.31 0.91 -0.08
CA ILE A 253 4.38 0.01 0.41
C ILE A 253 5.73 0.41 -0.20
N VAL A 254 5.80 0.68 -1.51
CA VAL A 254 7.04 1.14 -2.18
C VAL A 254 7.50 2.48 -1.63
N TRP A 255 6.57 3.41 -1.38
CA TRP A 255 6.87 4.66 -0.70
C TRP A 255 7.45 4.44 0.70
N GLY A 256 6.86 3.52 1.47
CA GLY A 256 7.36 3.12 2.79
C GLY A 256 8.78 2.54 2.75
N VAL A 257 9.09 1.72 1.74
CA VAL A 257 10.46 1.21 1.50
C VAL A 257 11.42 2.37 1.25
N TRP A 258 11.07 3.32 0.39
CA TRP A 258 11.94 4.45 0.09
C TRP A 258 12.14 5.37 1.29
N LEU A 259 11.05 5.65 2.02
CA LEU A 259 11.05 6.40 3.26
C LEU A 259 11.99 5.75 4.28
N ARG A 260 11.96 4.42 4.44
CA ARG A 260 12.88 3.71 5.34
C ARG A 260 14.34 3.98 5.02
N HIS A 261 14.74 3.89 3.75
CA HIS A 261 16.12 4.15 3.36
C HIS A 261 16.54 5.58 3.63
N CYS A 262 15.65 6.55 3.38
CA CYS A 262 15.91 7.96 3.67
C CYS A 262 16.06 8.21 5.18
N LEU A 263 15.18 7.64 6.00
CA LEU A 263 15.25 7.77 7.47
C LEU A 263 16.47 7.09 8.09
N ASN A 264 17.07 6.15 7.37
CA ASN A 264 18.30 5.46 7.74
C ASN A 264 19.57 6.15 7.19
N GLY A 265 19.44 7.29 6.50
CA GLY A 265 20.60 8.01 5.95
C GLY A 265 21.20 7.35 4.70
N ARG A 266 20.46 6.48 4.01
CA ARG A 266 20.93 5.69 2.86
C ARG A 266 20.47 6.26 1.51
N GLN A 267 20.23 7.58 1.45
CA GLN A 267 19.75 8.25 0.22
C GLN A 267 20.74 8.12 -0.96
N ASP A 268 22.05 8.00 -0.70
CA ASP A 268 23.08 7.84 -1.74
C ASP A 268 23.33 6.37 -2.13
N GLU A 269 22.66 5.42 -1.47
CA GLU A 269 22.75 3.99 -1.79
C GLU A 269 21.53 3.48 -2.55
N PHE A 270 20.39 4.16 -2.44
CA PHE A 270 19.14 3.76 -3.06
C PHE A 270 18.48 4.91 -3.79
N LYS A 271 17.94 4.63 -4.97
CA LYS A 271 17.16 5.59 -5.76
C LYS A 271 15.77 5.04 -6.06
N LEU A 272 14.80 5.95 -6.19
CA LEU A 272 13.50 5.63 -6.77
C LEU A 272 13.63 5.64 -8.29
N VAL A 273 13.23 4.56 -8.94
CA VAL A 273 13.07 4.47 -10.39
C VAL A 273 11.58 4.55 -10.70
N TRP A 274 11.19 5.67 -11.31
CA TRP A 274 9.81 5.92 -11.75
C TRP A 274 9.81 6.77 -13.04
N PRO A 275 10.08 6.16 -14.20
CA PRO A 275 10.31 6.90 -15.45
C PRO A 275 9.11 7.70 -15.96
N SER A 276 7.89 7.26 -15.65
CA SER A 276 6.65 7.92 -16.05
C SER A 276 5.61 7.82 -14.93
N VAL A 277 5.03 8.96 -14.58
CA VAL A 277 4.04 9.06 -13.51
C VAL A 277 2.79 8.22 -13.78
N PHE A 278 2.36 8.15 -15.04
CA PHE A 278 1.09 7.52 -15.42
C PHE A 278 1.24 6.13 -16.06
N THR A 279 2.38 5.84 -16.69
CA THR A 279 2.56 4.59 -17.46
C THR A 279 3.58 3.65 -16.84
N SER A 280 4.21 4.03 -15.73
CA SER A 280 5.16 3.18 -15.02
C SER A 280 4.84 3.12 -13.54
N LEU A 281 5.28 2.04 -12.91
CA LEU A 281 5.12 1.82 -11.48
C LEU A 281 6.46 2.04 -10.78
N PRO A 282 6.46 2.74 -9.64
CA PRO A 282 7.68 3.05 -8.91
C PRO A 282 8.36 1.78 -8.38
N SER A 283 9.68 1.82 -8.29
CA SER A 283 10.48 0.77 -7.66
C SER A 283 11.71 1.39 -7.01
N VAL A 284 12.09 0.90 -5.83
CA VAL A 284 13.32 1.33 -5.16
C VAL A 284 14.42 0.36 -5.54
N VAL A 285 15.55 0.87 -6.01
CA VAL A 285 16.69 0.05 -6.42
C VAL A 285 17.97 0.53 -5.77
N LYS A 286 18.88 -0.39 -5.51
CA LYS A 286 20.22 -0.09 -5.04
C LYS A 286 21.03 0.52 -6.19
N ILE A 287 21.77 1.59 -5.91
CA ILE A 287 22.64 2.24 -6.90
C ILE A 287 23.86 1.34 -7.15
N ASN A 288 24.06 0.96 -8.41
CA ASN A 288 25.19 0.13 -8.81
C ASN A 288 26.51 0.91 -8.74
N ALA A 289 27.61 0.21 -8.46
CA ALA A 289 28.95 0.83 -8.36
C ALA A 289 29.41 1.51 -9.66
N SER A 290 28.88 1.11 -10.81
CA SER A 290 29.13 1.75 -12.12
C SER A 290 28.47 3.12 -12.26
N GLU A 291 27.27 3.30 -11.72
CA GLU A 291 26.56 4.60 -11.71
C GLU A 291 27.16 5.58 -10.70
N LYS A 292 27.76 5.08 -9.61
CA LYS A 292 28.49 5.91 -8.63
C LYS A 292 29.70 6.66 -9.21
N LYS A 293 30.22 6.27 -10.38
CA LYS A 293 31.35 6.94 -11.04
C LYS A 293 30.93 8.08 -11.98
N GLN A 294 29.63 8.23 -12.25
CA GLN A 294 29.10 9.23 -13.18
C GLN A 294 28.39 10.42 -12.51
N ASN A 295 28.18 10.35 -11.19
CA ASN A 295 27.62 11.43 -10.36
C ASN A 295 28.69 11.98 -9.41
#